data_AF-A0A937AQ42-F1
#
_entry.id   AF-A0A937AQ42-F1
#
_cell.length_a   1.000
_cell.length_b   1.000
_cell.length_c   1.000
_cell.angle_alpha   90.00
_cell.angle_beta   90.00
_cell.angle_gamma   90.00
#
_symmetry.space_group_name_H-M   'P 1'
#
loop_
_entity.id
_entity.type
_entity.pdbx_description
1 polymer ?
#
loop_
_entity_poly.entity_id
_entity_poly.type
_entity_poly.pdbx_seq_one_letter_code
_entity_poly.pdbx_strand_id
1 'polypeptide(L)'
;MSGIARPTRGSARLRLNALARAVVLALMVVGAPDFASAEPGGTVAPTNVAKTKVAPLSAAETRELADLLRAMLDPQASPSAGEAARALRRLRDPALAPLFAQLSMVRDPVLSAEGVLGSAELSEAGSLDLLSVRTLSDPGARTRVIALGIEAGLLSTTQLEDLARWNELPPTVLLSLSAQLVSVGGILPRSNLEKLLSDDDPLRAVSAAVILASVGDSPVAVRSEAIIAEKQSELLMHQHAAGLSTLFEFAVRARLRASVPLAKYVYSHSGEDSVRMAALGVLTALAPADQQTVILLRDQLDARVELPERRRHALAILNAALRPSGRTAQTVVRAMISDADESISLMGRALRAHESPNEWSGESIRTLASLGEFDLSVWAILAASERSQTDRLLVAEAVVRSLKPDSAAGMQILAETMASEIIKTDSVRSAKLLMEALRDRNAPVQRAMLLGLIRAGVPGMQEDEAMVPALCGLVLGSEETASRAALSLCEIAMAMDAAGRLPWSPDTWPRPGRVSVTDPMIDASGSESESGTNVEELGEADRDELARRGERIRRSRQLAHLALERTDLPMGWRAQGAWLALRCAAEDRAGLARVLSTLAPLSDRPNSPSQR
;
A
#
# COMPACT_ATOMS: atom_id res chain seq x y z
N MET A 1 22.84 -20.64 -39.06
CA MET A 1 21.43 -21.06 -38.85
C MET A 1 21.32 -21.67 -37.47
N SER A 2 20.25 -21.30 -36.73
CA SER A 2 19.81 -21.74 -35.38
C SER A 2 20.81 -21.57 -34.22
N GLY A 3 20.53 -20.87 -33.11
CA GLY A 3 19.36 -20.12 -32.66
C GLY A 3 19.76 -19.46 -31.33
N ILE A 4 19.80 -18.13 -31.30
CA ILE A 4 20.27 -17.34 -30.16
C ILE A 4 19.18 -17.30 -29.09
N ALA A 5 19.54 -17.71 -27.87
CA ALA A 5 18.72 -17.65 -26.67
C ALA A 5 18.25 -16.20 -26.40
N ARG A 6 16.93 -16.01 -26.29
CA ARG A 6 16.31 -14.76 -25.85
C ARG A 6 16.35 -14.65 -24.31
N PRO A 7 16.56 -13.45 -23.75
CA PRO A 7 16.67 -13.24 -22.30
C PRO A 7 15.34 -13.48 -21.56
N THR A 8 15.41 -14.01 -20.33
CA THR A 8 14.26 -14.38 -19.49
C THR A 8 14.11 -13.50 -18.24
N ARG A 9 12.89 -12.93 -18.09
CA ARG A 9 12.04 -12.80 -16.89
C ARG A 9 12.49 -12.09 -15.58
N GLY A 10 13.72 -11.57 -15.43
CA GLY A 10 14.21 -10.96 -14.17
C GLY A 10 13.81 -9.50 -13.87
N SER A 11 13.60 -8.65 -14.89
CA SER A 11 13.37 -7.19 -14.70
C SER A 11 11.94 -6.81 -14.27
N ALA A 12 10.99 -7.75 -14.39
CA ALA A 12 9.57 -7.56 -14.10
C ALA A 12 9.18 -7.69 -12.61
N ARG A 13 10.05 -8.21 -11.74
CA ARG A 13 9.77 -8.38 -10.30
C ARG A 13 10.38 -7.30 -9.39
N LEU A 14 11.42 -6.60 -9.85
CA LEU A 14 12.07 -5.51 -9.10
C LEU A 14 11.31 -4.17 -9.18
N ARG A 15 10.62 -3.89 -10.30
CA ARG A 15 9.63 -2.81 -10.40
C ARG A 15 8.42 -3.01 -9.45
N LEU A 16 8.15 -4.25 -9.04
CA LEU A 16 7.05 -4.62 -8.14
C LEU A 16 7.33 -4.29 -6.65
N ASN A 17 8.59 -4.17 -6.23
CA ASN A 17 8.98 -3.79 -4.85
C ASN A 17 9.10 -2.27 -4.65
N ALA A 18 9.50 -1.52 -5.69
CA ALA A 18 9.46 -0.05 -5.68
C ALA A 18 8.01 0.49 -5.65
N LEU A 19 7.07 -0.23 -6.29
CA LEU A 19 5.61 -0.01 -6.28
C LEU A 19 4.95 -0.27 -4.90
N ALA A 20 5.49 -1.21 -4.13
CA ALA A 20 5.03 -1.50 -2.78
C ALA A 20 5.54 -0.48 -1.74
N ARG A 21 6.69 0.14 -2.04
CA ARG A 21 7.32 1.21 -1.25
C ARG A 21 6.94 2.61 -1.70
N ALA A 22 6.10 2.79 -2.73
CA ALA A 22 5.32 4.01 -3.01
C ALA A 22 4.33 4.37 -1.89
N VAL A 23 4.51 3.72 -0.73
CA VAL A 23 4.47 4.33 0.58
C VAL A 23 3.03 4.72 0.98
N VAL A 24 2.44 4.13 2.00
CA VAL A 24 2.81 4.47 3.39
C VAL A 24 3.02 6.00 3.66
N LEU A 25 3.58 6.81 2.74
CA LEU A 25 3.68 8.28 2.72
C LEU A 25 2.31 8.94 2.59
N ALA A 26 1.31 8.30 1.96
CA ALA A 26 -0.05 8.85 1.96
C ALA A 26 -0.84 8.54 3.25
N LEU A 27 -0.49 7.48 3.98
CA LEU A 27 -1.27 6.95 5.11
C LEU A 27 -1.18 7.77 6.43
N MET A 28 -0.64 9.00 6.45
CA MET A 28 -0.44 9.76 7.71
C MET A 28 -0.87 11.26 7.72
N VAL A 29 -1.47 11.82 6.66
CA VAL A 29 -1.77 13.27 6.62
C VAL A 29 -3.12 13.63 7.31
N VAL A 30 -3.12 13.65 8.66
CA VAL A 30 -3.69 14.64 9.66
C VAL A 30 -5.09 15.27 9.39
N GLY A 31 -6.14 15.38 10.24
CA GLY A 31 -6.47 15.21 11.67
C GLY A 31 -7.90 15.81 11.93
N ALA A 32 -8.60 15.46 13.03
CA ALA A 32 -10.07 15.62 13.29
C ALA A 32 -10.64 17.05 13.57
N PRO A 33 -11.96 17.33 13.39
CA PRO A 33 -12.61 18.59 13.79
C PRO A 33 -13.58 18.51 15.00
N ASP A 34 -13.76 19.65 15.69
CA ASP A 34 -14.69 19.95 16.79
C ASP A 34 -16.11 20.32 16.29
N PHE A 35 -17.13 19.98 17.09
CA PHE A 35 -18.57 20.10 16.76
C PHE A 35 -19.33 21.13 17.61
N ALA A 36 -20.30 21.81 16.99
CA ALA A 36 -21.42 22.47 17.68
C ALA A 36 -22.73 22.44 16.85
N SER A 37 -23.71 21.69 17.41
CA SER A 37 -25.19 21.83 17.43
C SER A 37 -25.99 22.45 16.27
N ALA A 38 -26.98 21.70 15.76
CA ALA A 38 -28.31 22.20 15.35
C ALA A 38 -29.40 21.09 15.34
N GLU A 39 -30.67 21.54 15.45
CA GLU A 39 -31.94 20.88 15.80
C GLU A 39 -32.65 20.04 14.68
N PRO A 40 -33.76 19.31 14.98
CA PRO A 40 -34.28 18.23 14.12
C PRO A 40 -35.52 18.62 13.28
N GLY A 41 -35.68 17.96 12.12
CA GLY A 41 -37.00 17.75 11.53
C GLY A 41 -37.04 17.40 10.03
N GLY A 42 -37.49 16.18 9.70
CA GLY A 42 -37.94 15.82 8.34
C GLY A 42 -38.11 14.33 8.07
N THR A 43 -39.34 13.81 8.20
CA THR A 43 -39.75 12.41 7.90
C THR A 43 -39.92 12.13 6.40
N VAL A 44 -39.37 11.01 5.91
CA VAL A 44 -39.51 10.47 4.54
C VAL A 44 -40.27 9.13 4.57
N ALA A 45 -41.16 8.89 3.58
CA ALA A 45 -41.96 7.67 3.50
C ALA A 45 -41.19 6.50 2.83
N PRO A 46 -41.24 5.26 3.39
CA PRO A 46 -40.48 4.13 2.87
C PRO A 46 -41.13 3.47 1.64
N THR A 47 -40.28 3.04 0.71
CA THR A 47 -40.66 2.29 -0.50
C THR A 47 -40.64 0.78 -0.20
N ASN A 48 -41.63 0.03 -0.70
CA ASN A 48 -41.81 -1.41 -0.45
C ASN A 48 -40.67 -2.27 -1.02
N VAL A 49 -39.71 -2.66 -0.17
CA VAL A 49 -38.72 -3.71 -0.44
C VAL A 49 -39.34 -5.07 -0.09
N ALA A 50 -39.38 -5.99 -1.06
CA ALA A 50 -39.85 -7.35 -0.84
C ALA A 50 -39.02 -8.03 0.26
N LYS A 51 -39.69 -8.51 1.32
CA LYS A 51 -39.10 -9.09 2.54
C LYS A 51 -38.50 -10.48 2.26
N THR A 52 -37.38 -10.57 1.55
CA THR A 52 -36.62 -11.82 1.50
C THR A 52 -35.98 -12.03 2.87
N LYS A 53 -36.53 -12.93 3.68
CA LYS A 53 -36.03 -13.26 5.03
C LYS A 53 -34.68 -13.96 4.94
N VAL A 54 -33.60 -13.19 4.79
CA VAL A 54 -32.24 -13.74 4.80
C VAL A 54 -31.92 -14.13 6.25
N ALA A 55 -31.76 -15.42 6.52
CA ALA A 55 -31.41 -15.90 7.85
C ALA A 55 -29.93 -15.56 8.16
N PRO A 56 -29.56 -15.31 9.43
CA PRO A 56 -28.15 -15.15 9.81
C PRO A 56 -27.31 -16.37 9.40
N LEU A 57 -25.97 -16.24 9.45
CA LEU A 57 -25.09 -17.41 9.31
C LEU A 57 -25.53 -18.48 10.31
N SER A 58 -25.72 -19.68 9.80
CA SER A 58 -26.00 -20.83 10.63
C SER A 58 -24.77 -21.16 11.49
N ALA A 59 -25.00 -21.78 12.64
CA ALA A 59 -23.90 -22.27 13.48
C ALA A 59 -22.99 -23.28 12.75
N ALA A 60 -23.47 -23.90 11.66
CA ALA A 60 -22.69 -24.76 10.79
C ALA A 60 -21.76 -23.94 9.88
N GLU A 61 -22.26 -22.92 9.18
CA GLU A 61 -21.44 -22.04 8.33
C GLU A 61 -20.37 -21.30 9.15
N THR A 62 -20.73 -20.77 10.33
CA THR A 62 -19.76 -20.13 11.25
C THR A 62 -18.64 -21.11 11.65
N ARG A 63 -18.98 -22.38 11.87
CA ARG A 63 -18.00 -23.42 12.19
C ARG A 63 -17.12 -23.73 10.98
N GLU A 64 -17.70 -23.84 9.80
CA GLU A 64 -16.98 -24.11 8.56
C GLU A 64 -15.99 -23.00 8.20
N LEU A 65 -16.37 -21.73 8.38
CA LEU A 65 -15.48 -20.58 8.18
C LEU A 65 -14.32 -20.57 9.19
N ALA A 66 -14.59 -20.86 10.46
CA ALA A 66 -13.56 -20.98 11.47
C ALA A 66 -12.62 -22.17 11.17
N ASP A 67 -13.16 -23.30 10.71
CA ASP A 67 -12.39 -24.48 10.29
C ASP A 67 -11.55 -24.21 9.05
N LEU A 68 -12.07 -23.43 8.10
CA LEU A 68 -11.32 -22.96 6.93
C LEU A 68 -10.16 -22.06 7.37
N LEU A 69 -10.39 -21.03 8.20
CA LEU A 69 -9.33 -20.17 8.74
C LEU A 69 -8.26 -20.97 9.47
N ARG A 70 -8.68 -21.94 10.27
CA ARG A 70 -7.79 -22.88 10.96
C ARG A 70 -6.94 -23.67 9.97
N ALA A 71 -7.56 -24.30 8.97
CA ALA A 71 -6.84 -25.08 7.97
C ALA A 71 -5.86 -24.21 7.15
N MET A 72 -6.23 -22.95 6.87
CA MET A 72 -5.37 -22.01 6.17
C MET A 72 -4.18 -21.55 7.01
N LEU A 73 -4.34 -21.44 8.34
CA LEU A 73 -3.30 -21.01 9.28
C LEU A 73 -2.49 -22.17 9.90
N ASP A 74 -2.85 -23.43 9.62
CA ASP A 74 -2.07 -24.59 10.04
C ASP A 74 -0.90 -24.79 9.06
N PRO A 75 0.36 -24.61 9.51
CA PRO A 75 1.53 -24.73 8.63
C PRO A 75 1.73 -26.17 8.10
N GLN A 76 1.16 -27.19 8.75
CA GLN A 76 1.20 -28.57 8.28
C GLN A 76 0.13 -28.86 7.22
N ALA A 77 -1.02 -28.20 7.31
CA ALA A 77 -2.12 -28.36 6.37
C ALA A 77 -1.96 -27.47 5.13
N SER A 78 -1.31 -26.31 5.27
CA SER A 78 -1.22 -25.30 4.23
C SER A 78 0.20 -24.70 4.15
N PRO A 79 0.95 -24.91 3.04
CA PRO A 79 2.23 -24.23 2.82
C PRO A 79 2.07 -22.71 2.66
N SER A 80 0.84 -22.24 2.43
CA SER A 80 0.49 -20.82 2.28
C SER A 80 0.04 -20.16 3.59
N ALA A 81 0.23 -20.80 4.75
CA ALA A 81 -0.20 -20.25 6.03
C ALA A 81 0.37 -18.85 6.32
N GLY A 82 1.64 -18.62 5.97
CA GLY A 82 2.26 -17.29 6.08
C GLY A 82 1.62 -16.22 5.19
N GLU A 83 1.08 -16.60 4.02
CA GLU A 83 0.34 -15.68 3.14
C GLU A 83 -1.01 -15.30 3.75
N ALA A 84 -1.74 -16.28 4.29
CA ALA A 84 -3.00 -16.06 4.99
C ALA A 84 -2.81 -15.15 6.21
N ALA A 85 -1.82 -15.43 7.08
CA ALA A 85 -1.51 -14.59 8.23
C ALA A 85 -1.15 -13.15 7.84
N ARG A 86 -0.34 -12.98 6.79
CA ARG A 86 0.00 -11.64 6.26
C ARG A 86 -1.21 -10.92 5.70
N ALA A 87 -2.11 -11.62 5.02
CA ALA A 87 -3.33 -11.03 4.48
C ALA A 87 -4.27 -10.56 5.59
N LEU A 88 -4.45 -11.37 6.64
CA LEU A 88 -5.18 -10.97 7.84
C LEU A 88 -4.54 -9.74 8.52
N ARG A 89 -3.21 -9.69 8.61
CA ARG A 89 -2.48 -8.57 9.22
C ARG A 89 -2.77 -7.25 8.50
N ARG A 90 -2.83 -7.27 7.16
CA ARG A 90 -3.14 -6.10 6.33
C ARG A 90 -4.54 -5.54 6.55
N LEU A 91 -5.48 -6.30 7.13
CA LEU A 91 -6.80 -5.76 7.49
C LEU A 91 -6.72 -4.74 8.63
N ARG A 92 -5.69 -4.83 9.48
CA ARG A 92 -5.52 -3.98 10.67
C ARG A 92 -6.76 -3.93 11.58
N ASP A 93 -7.53 -5.02 11.62
CA ASP A 93 -8.71 -5.15 12.48
C ASP A 93 -8.26 -5.42 13.93
N PRO A 94 -8.56 -4.54 14.91
CA PRO A 94 -8.20 -4.75 16.31
C PRO A 94 -8.75 -6.06 16.90
N ALA A 95 -9.85 -6.59 16.36
CA ALA A 95 -10.42 -7.86 16.81
C ALA A 95 -9.53 -9.07 16.46
N LEU A 96 -8.54 -8.91 15.57
CA LEU A 96 -7.52 -9.93 15.28
C LEU A 96 -6.34 -9.92 16.27
N ALA A 97 -6.25 -8.96 17.19
CA ALA A 97 -5.13 -8.90 18.15
C ALA A 97 -4.91 -10.21 18.93
N PRO A 98 -5.95 -10.91 19.43
CA PRO A 98 -5.77 -12.21 20.09
C PRO A 98 -5.22 -13.31 19.17
N LEU A 99 -5.55 -13.28 17.87
CA LEU A 99 -4.99 -14.20 16.87
C LEU A 99 -3.48 -13.99 16.74
N PHE A 100 -3.05 -12.76 16.53
CA PHE A 100 -1.63 -12.46 16.34
C PHE A 100 -0.79 -12.71 17.60
N ALA A 101 -1.36 -12.45 18.78
CA ALA A 101 -0.74 -12.85 20.04
C ALA A 101 -0.50 -14.36 20.09
N GLN A 102 -1.48 -15.19 19.71
CA GLN A 102 -1.29 -16.66 19.66
C GLN A 102 -0.33 -17.11 18.55
N LEU A 103 -0.43 -16.54 17.36
CA LEU A 103 0.48 -16.86 16.26
C LEU A 103 1.94 -16.57 16.64
N SER A 104 2.20 -15.53 17.45
CA SER A 104 3.54 -15.20 17.94
C SER A 104 4.18 -16.32 18.78
N MET A 105 3.36 -17.21 19.36
CA MET A 105 3.79 -18.35 20.19
C MET A 105 3.91 -19.66 19.40
N VAL A 106 3.50 -19.69 18.13
CA VAL A 106 3.56 -20.89 17.28
C VAL A 106 5.02 -21.19 16.92
N ARG A 107 5.41 -22.48 16.90
CA ARG A 107 6.80 -22.89 16.59
C ARG A 107 7.23 -22.63 15.15
N ASP A 108 6.27 -22.50 14.23
CA ASP A 108 6.55 -22.16 12.84
C ASP A 108 7.17 -20.75 12.75
N PRO A 109 8.36 -20.60 12.14
CA PRO A 109 9.09 -19.34 12.12
C PRO A 109 8.39 -18.26 11.30
N VAL A 110 7.62 -18.63 10.28
CA VAL A 110 6.92 -17.66 9.44
C VAL A 110 5.69 -17.13 10.16
N LEU A 111 4.88 -18.00 10.75
CA LEU A 111 3.69 -17.61 11.50
C LEU A 111 4.02 -16.83 12.78
N SER A 112 5.05 -17.24 13.52
CA SER A 112 5.51 -16.48 14.69
C SER A 112 5.98 -15.08 14.31
N ALA A 113 6.73 -14.95 13.21
CA ALA A 113 7.13 -13.65 12.69
C ALA A 113 5.92 -12.76 12.30
N GLU A 114 4.94 -13.30 11.57
CA GLU A 114 3.72 -12.56 11.22
C GLU A 114 2.85 -12.26 12.47
N GLY A 115 2.87 -13.12 13.48
CA GLY A 115 2.26 -12.92 14.80
C GLY A 115 2.83 -11.73 15.55
N VAL A 116 4.16 -11.64 15.66
CA VAL A 116 4.84 -10.51 16.31
C VAL A 116 4.58 -9.20 15.55
N LEU A 117 4.67 -9.22 14.22
CA LEU A 117 4.40 -8.03 13.39
C LEU A 117 2.93 -7.58 13.46
N GLY A 118 1.98 -8.52 13.41
CA GLY A 118 0.56 -8.21 13.52
C GLY A 118 0.20 -7.64 14.89
N SER A 119 0.81 -8.16 15.96
CA SER A 119 0.64 -7.63 17.30
C SER A 119 1.16 -6.20 17.43
N ALA A 120 2.32 -5.90 16.81
CA ALA A 120 2.89 -4.55 16.80
C ALA A 120 2.00 -3.55 16.04
N GLU A 121 1.50 -3.92 14.86
CA GLU A 121 0.63 -3.07 14.02
C GLU A 121 -0.74 -2.79 14.64
N LEU A 122 -1.26 -3.73 15.43
CA LEU A 122 -2.55 -3.59 16.13
C LEU A 122 -2.42 -3.01 17.54
N SER A 123 -1.19 -2.87 18.05
CA SER A 123 -0.95 -2.26 19.36
C SER A 123 -1.27 -0.76 19.34
N GLU A 124 -1.76 -0.23 20.46
CA GLU A 124 -2.02 1.22 20.61
C GLU A 124 -0.74 2.06 20.38
N ALA A 125 0.41 1.53 20.78
CA ALA A 125 1.71 2.16 20.57
C ALA A 125 2.20 2.10 19.10
N GLY A 126 1.61 1.23 18.26
CA GLY A 126 2.04 1.01 16.89
C GLY A 126 3.52 0.60 16.77
N SER A 127 4.05 -0.09 17.79
CA SER A 127 5.48 -0.38 17.90
C SER A 127 5.77 -1.84 18.22
N LEU A 128 6.97 -2.28 17.85
CA LEU A 128 7.43 -3.65 18.01
C LEU A 128 7.86 -3.91 19.46
N ASP A 129 7.34 -4.94 20.10
CA ASP A 129 7.87 -5.40 21.39
C ASP A 129 9.18 -6.18 21.19
N LEU A 130 10.31 -5.58 21.58
CA LEU A 130 11.63 -6.20 21.44
C LEU A 130 11.79 -7.46 22.30
N LEU A 131 11.03 -7.61 23.39
CA LEU A 131 11.05 -8.83 24.19
C LEU A 131 10.45 -9.99 23.39
N SER A 132 9.28 -9.78 22.78
CA SER A 132 8.65 -10.74 21.86
C SER A 132 9.58 -11.14 20.70
N VAL A 133 10.27 -10.16 20.10
CA VAL A 133 11.28 -10.43 19.04
C VAL A 133 12.42 -11.30 19.56
N ARG A 134 12.92 -11.02 20.76
CA ARG A 134 14.01 -11.78 21.38
C ARG A 134 13.61 -13.20 21.73
N THR A 135 12.35 -13.44 22.09
CA THR A 135 11.82 -14.78 22.41
C THR A 135 11.63 -15.68 21.18
N LEU A 136 11.71 -15.15 19.97
CA LEU A 136 11.69 -15.96 18.75
C LEU A 136 12.88 -16.92 18.73
N SER A 137 12.57 -18.22 18.69
CA SER A 137 13.56 -19.29 18.71
C SER A 137 14.38 -19.37 17.43
N ASP A 138 13.76 -19.05 16.29
CA ASP A 138 14.42 -19.06 14.99
C ASP A 138 15.11 -17.71 14.69
N PRO A 139 16.45 -17.70 14.46
CA PRO A 139 17.17 -16.47 14.10
C PRO A 139 16.67 -15.85 12.78
N GLY A 140 16.18 -16.66 11.83
CA GLY A 140 15.64 -16.19 10.56
C GLY A 140 14.34 -15.38 10.75
N ALA A 141 13.43 -15.89 11.57
CA ALA A 141 12.20 -15.21 11.98
C ALA A 141 12.53 -13.88 12.68
N ARG A 142 13.46 -13.91 13.65
CA ARG A 142 13.93 -12.70 14.35
C ARG A 142 14.46 -11.64 13.37
N THR A 143 15.35 -12.06 12.46
CA THR A 143 15.94 -11.22 11.40
C THR A 143 14.86 -10.59 10.54
N ARG A 144 13.88 -11.40 10.10
CA ARG A 144 12.77 -10.95 9.26
C ARG A 144 11.88 -9.95 9.98
N VAL A 145 11.53 -10.20 11.25
CA VAL A 145 10.71 -9.28 12.05
C VAL A 145 11.41 -7.94 12.23
N ILE A 146 12.72 -7.94 12.53
CA ILE A 146 13.50 -6.70 12.64
C ILE A 146 13.54 -5.97 11.30
N ALA A 147 13.86 -6.66 10.19
CA ALA A 147 13.94 -6.04 8.87
C ALA A 147 12.60 -5.41 8.46
N LEU A 148 11.50 -6.15 8.59
CA LEU A 148 10.16 -5.65 8.28
C LEU A 148 9.70 -4.55 9.25
N GLY A 149 10.10 -4.63 10.52
CA GLY A 149 9.84 -3.59 11.53
C GLY A 149 10.53 -2.27 11.18
N ILE A 150 11.78 -2.31 10.71
CA ILE A 150 12.51 -1.13 10.20
C ILE A 150 11.78 -0.56 8.98
N GLU A 151 11.41 -1.40 8.02
CA GLU A 151 10.72 -0.95 6.80
C GLU A 151 9.34 -0.35 7.06
N ALA A 152 8.60 -0.91 8.00
CA ALA A 152 7.26 -0.45 8.38
C ALA A 152 7.29 0.73 9.37
N GLY A 153 8.47 1.14 9.87
CA GLY A 153 8.58 2.21 10.86
C GLY A 153 8.01 1.83 12.23
N LEU A 154 7.97 0.53 12.57
CA LEU A 154 7.43 0.01 13.83
C LEU A 154 8.46 0.06 14.98
N LEU A 155 9.63 0.65 14.75
CA LEU A 155 10.71 0.76 15.72
C LEU A 155 10.97 2.22 16.04
N SER A 156 10.84 2.57 17.32
CA SER A 156 11.29 3.86 17.84
C SER A 156 12.82 3.98 17.81
N THR A 157 13.34 5.21 17.89
CA THR A 157 14.79 5.46 17.91
C THR A 157 15.49 4.70 19.05
N THR A 158 14.90 4.66 20.25
CA THR A 158 15.46 3.93 21.39
C THR A 158 15.52 2.42 21.13
N GLN A 159 14.48 1.86 20.52
CA GLN A 159 14.45 0.45 20.13
C GLN A 159 15.48 0.12 19.04
N LEU A 160 15.69 1.02 18.08
CA LEU A 160 16.76 0.88 17.08
C LEU A 160 18.13 0.85 17.77
N GLU A 161 18.39 1.76 18.71
CA GLU A 161 19.66 1.78 19.47
C GLU A 161 19.86 0.52 20.30
N ASP A 162 18.81 0.02 20.96
CA ASP A 162 18.87 -1.20 21.76
C ASP A 162 19.12 -2.44 20.90
N LEU A 163 18.45 -2.55 19.75
CA LEU A 163 18.71 -3.60 18.76
C LEU A 163 20.16 -3.51 18.24
N ALA A 164 20.69 -2.32 18.00
CA ALA A 164 22.07 -2.11 17.55
C ALA A 164 23.13 -2.69 18.51
N ARG A 165 22.78 -2.82 19.80
CA ARG A 165 23.65 -3.40 20.85
C ARG A 165 23.61 -4.93 20.90
N TRP A 166 22.74 -5.58 20.14
CA TRP A 166 22.68 -7.04 20.09
C TRP A 166 23.86 -7.60 19.30
N ASN A 167 24.69 -8.43 19.96
CA ASN A 167 25.92 -8.97 19.37
C ASN A 167 25.69 -10.00 18.25
N GLU A 168 24.47 -10.54 18.14
CA GLU A 168 24.13 -11.67 17.25
C GLU A 168 23.32 -11.24 16.02
N LEU A 169 23.31 -9.94 15.66
CA LEU A 169 22.60 -9.49 14.47
C LEU A 169 23.33 -9.90 13.19
N PRO A 170 22.62 -10.45 12.19
CA PRO A 170 23.20 -10.63 10.86
C PRO A 170 23.73 -9.29 10.32
N PRO A 171 24.90 -9.28 9.64
CA PRO A 171 25.50 -8.04 9.12
C PRO A 171 24.54 -7.19 8.28
N THR A 172 23.69 -7.83 7.47
CA THR A 172 22.70 -7.13 6.62
C THR A 172 21.64 -6.38 7.44
N VAL A 173 21.20 -6.95 8.56
CA VAL A 173 20.27 -6.27 9.49
C VAL A 173 20.98 -5.16 10.23
N LEU A 174 22.21 -5.38 10.70
CA LEU A 174 23.00 -4.35 11.37
C LEU A 174 23.22 -3.13 10.46
N LEU A 175 23.55 -3.34 9.19
CA LEU A 175 23.69 -2.27 8.19
C LEU A 175 22.37 -1.52 7.97
N SER A 176 21.27 -2.25 7.81
CA SER A 176 19.92 -1.69 7.62
C SER A 176 19.48 -0.83 8.81
N LEU A 177 19.71 -1.34 10.01
CA LEU A 177 19.42 -0.65 11.26
C LEU A 177 20.31 0.58 11.44
N SER A 178 21.61 0.45 11.14
CA SER A 178 22.57 1.53 11.34
C SER A 178 22.29 2.72 10.46
N ALA A 179 21.96 2.54 9.17
CA ALA A 179 21.60 3.73 8.41
C ALA A 179 20.21 4.29 8.76
N GLN A 180 19.28 3.47 9.25
CA GLN A 180 18.05 4.01 9.81
C GLN A 180 18.37 4.92 11.00
N LEU A 181 19.28 4.51 11.90
CA LEU A 181 19.81 5.34 12.99
C LEU A 181 20.45 6.63 12.47
N VAL A 182 21.28 6.58 11.42
CA VAL A 182 21.80 7.82 10.79
C VAL A 182 20.67 8.74 10.34
N SER A 183 19.63 8.19 9.71
CA SER A 183 18.54 8.98 9.15
C SER A 183 17.68 9.69 10.21
N VAL A 184 17.55 9.08 11.40
CA VAL A 184 16.82 9.66 12.53
C VAL A 184 17.72 10.38 13.54
N GLY A 185 19.04 10.43 13.29
CA GLY A 185 20.02 11.07 14.18
C GLY A 185 20.32 10.32 15.48
N GLY A 186 20.15 8.99 15.50
CA GLY A 186 20.44 8.13 16.65
C GLY A 186 21.92 7.75 16.81
N ILE A 187 22.23 7.05 17.91
CA ILE A 187 23.61 6.65 18.25
C ILE A 187 24.00 5.37 17.51
N LEU A 188 25.05 5.43 16.68
CA LEU A 188 25.54 4.27 15.95
C LEU A 188 26.33 3.27 16.81
N PRO A 189 26.17 1.95 16.56
CA PRO A 189 27.01 0.90 17.15
C PRO A 189 28.37 0.83 16.43
N ARG A 190 29.20 1.88 16.58
CA ARG A 190 30.46 2.07 15.82
C ARG A 190 31.37 0.84 15.83
N SER A 191 31.59 0.23 16.99
CA SER A 191 32.45 -0.96 17.13
C SER A 191 32.00 -2.16 16.30
N ASN A 192 30.69 -2.32 16.10
CA ASN A 192 30.15 -3.44 15.31
C ASN A 192 30.29 -3.15 13.81
N LEU A 193 30.08 -1.90 13.39
CA LEU A 193 30.30 -1.47 12.01
C LEU A 193 31.79 -1.48 11.61
N GLU A 194 32.68 -1.10 12.53
CA GLU A 194 34.13 -1.13 12.30
C GLU A 194 34.66 -2.55 12.04
N LYS A 195 34.04 -3.58 12.64
CA LYS A 195 34.37 -4.98 12.32
C LYS A 195 33.99 -5.34 10.88
N LEU A 196 32.87 -4.80 10.37
CA LEU A 196 32.42 -5.05 9.00
C LEU A 196 33.32 -4.37 7.94
N LEU A 197 34.14 -3.39 8.31
CA LEU A 197 35.13 -2.79 7.41
C LEU A 197 36.16 -3.80 6.90
N SER A 198 36.36 -4.90 7.64
CA SER A 198 37.27 -5.99 7.27
C SER A 198 36.54 -7.25 6.79
N ASP A 199 35.26 -7.14 6.40
CA ASP A 199 34.48 -8.25 5.84
C ASP A 199 35.01 -8.61 4.44
N ASP A 200 35.11 -9.92 4.15
CA ASP A 200 35.55 -10.43 2.85
C ASP A 200 34.57 -10.06 1.72
N ASP A 201 33.29 -9.84 2.04
CA ASP A 201 32.31 -9.37 1.08
C ASP A 201 32.43 -7.86 0.87
N PRO A 202 32.87 -7.41 -0.33
CA PRO A 202 33.11 -6.00 -0.59
C PRO A 202 31.85 -5.15 -0.44
N LEU A 203 30.66 -5.71 -0.70
CA LEU A 203 29.41 -4.98 -0.56
C LEU A 203 29.11 -4.67 0.90
N ARG A 204 29.35 -5.61 1.81
CA ARG A 204 29.17 -5.40 3.26
C ARG A 204 30.19 -4.40 3.80
N ALA A 205 31.46 -4.55 3.41
CA ALA A 205 32.52 -3.63 3.83
C ALA A 205 32.26 -2.19 3.37
N VAL A 206 31.90 -2.00 2.09
CA VAL A 206 31.60 -0.68 1.54
C VAL A 206 30.31 -0.10 2.12
N SER A 207 29.29 -0.91 2.38
CA SER A 207 28.07 -0.44 3.05
C SER A 207 28.36 0.08 4.45
N ALA A 208 29.18 -0.64 5.23
CA ALA A 208 29.61 -0.22 6.56
C ALA A 208 30.42 1.09 6.49
N ALA A 209 31.34 1.18 5.52
CA ALA A 209 32.17 2.37 5.29
C ALA A 209 31.32 3.59 4.94
N VAL A 210 30.34 3.47 4.04
CA VAL A 210 29.42 4.56 3.66
C VAL A 210 28.62 5.05 4.88
N ILE A 211 28.14 4.14 5.73
CA ILE A 211 27.40 4.51 6.95
C ILE A 211 28.31 5.24 7.94
N LEU A 212 29.51 4.70 8.21
CA LEU A 212 30.46 5.29 9.15
C LEU A 212 30.96 6.67 8.70
N ALA A 213 31.31 6.83 7.43
CA ALA A 213 31.73 8.10 6.86
C ALA A 213 30.62 9.16 6.88
N SER A 214 29.34 8.74 6.83
CA SER A 214 28.20 9.68 6.86
C SER A 214 27.96 10.34 8.22
N VAL A 215 28.61 9.88 9.30
CA VAL A 215 28.47 10.45 10.65
C VAL A 215 29.54 11.50 10.98
N GLY A 216 30.49 11.75 10.08
CA GLY A 216 31.41 12.91 10.12
C GLY A 216 32.84 12.62 10.59
N ASP A 217 33.59 13.71 10.84
CA ASP A 217 35.07 13.78 10.95
C ASP A 217 35.65 12.98 12.12
N SER A 218 35.80 11.68 11.90
CA SER A 218 36.55 10.75 12.72
C SER A 218 37.69 10.17 11.89
N PRO A 219 38.82 9.76 12.50
CA PRO A 219 39.80 8.91 11.81
C PRO A 219 39.17 7.68 11.12
N VAL A 220 38.04 7.20 11.65
CA VAL A 220 37.23 6.13 11.06
C VAL A 220 36.59 6.53 9.74
N ALA A 221 36.19 7.80 9.54
CA ALA A 221 35.64 8.29 8.28
C ALA A 221 36.71 8.29 7.19
N VAL A 222 37.92 8.77 7.47
CA VAL A 222 39.06 8.73 6.53
C VAL A 222 39.39 7.29 6.12
N ARG A 223 39.44 6.36 7.10
CA ARG A 223 39.62 4.93 6.82
C ARG A 223 38.48 4.36 5.97
N SER A 224 37.24 4.77 6.24
CA SER A 224 36.07 4.33 5.49
C SER A 224 36.11 4.81 4.03
N GLU A 225 36.50 6.05 3.79
CA GLU A 225 36.71 6.58 2.43
C GLU A 225 37.80 5.81 1.68
N ALA A 226 38.89 5.45 2.36
CA ALA A 226 39.94 4.61 1.78
C ALA A 226 39.41 3.23 1.37
N ILE A 227 38.58 2.59 2.20
CA ILE A 227 37.96 1.29 1.89
C ILE A 227 37.00 1.39 0.70
N ILE A 228 36.19 2.46 0.63
CA ILE A 228 35.32 2.71 -0.52
C ILE A 228 36.16 2.80 -1.79
N ALA A 229 37.25 3.58 -1.76
CA ALA A 229 38.13 3.76 -2.91
C ALA A 229 38.89 2.47 -3.31
N GLU A 230 39.28 1.65 -2.33
CA GLU A 230 39.96 0.36 -2.53
C GLU A 230 39.04 -0.67 -3.19
N LYS A 231 37.80 -0.82 -2.69
CA LYS A 231 36.89 -1.91 -3.07
C LYS A 231 35.89 -1.57 -4.17
N GLN A 232 35.76 -0.31 -4.58
CA GLN A 232 34.75 0.11 -5.57
C GLN A 232 34.87 -0.61 -6.93
N SER A 233 36.07 -1.02 -7.35
CA SER A 233 36.27 -1.78 -8.61
C SER A 233 35.76 -3.21 -8.52
N GLU A 234 35.92 -3.88 -7.38
CA GLU A 234 35.38 -5.22 -7.09
C GLU A 234 33.84 -5.21 -7.16
N LEU A 235 33.21 -4.12 -6.70
CA LEU A 235 31.75 -3.96 -6.73
C LEU A 235 31.15 -3.86 -8.14
N LEU A 236 31.96 -3.57 -9.16
CA LEU A 236 31.49 -3.54 -10.56
C LEU A 236 31.31 -4.92 -11.17
N MET A 237 31.69 -5.99 -10.46
CA MET A 237 31.39 -7.35 -10.90
C MET A 237 29.87 -7.57 -10.95
N HIS A 238 29.39 -8.24 -12.01
CA HIS A 238 27.96 -8.43 -12.26
C HIS A 238 27.19 -9.06 -11.09
N GLN A 239 27.84 -9.93 -10.30
CA GLN A 239 27.25 -10.55 -9.11
C GLN A 239 26.83 -9.55 -8.01
N HIS A 240 27.41 -8.34 -8.00
CA HIS A 240 27.12 -7.31 -6.99
C HIS A 240 26.11 -6.25 -7.45
N ALA A 241 25.66 -6.28 -8.70
CA ALA A 241 24.78 -5.26 -9.28
C ALA A 241 23.46 -5.04 -8.51
N ALA A 242 22.79 -6.13 -8.12
CA ALA A 242 21.56 -6.06 -7.32
C ALA A 242 21.83 -5.50 -5.92
N GLY A 243 22.98 -5.86 -5.33
CA GLY A 243 23.43 -5.38 -4.04
C GLY A 243 23.75 -3.88 -4.05
N LEU A 244 24.47 -3.40 -5.07
CA LEU A 244 24.75 -1.98 -5.30
C LEU A 244 23.47 -1.17 -5.47
N SER A 245 22.52 -1.65 -6.27
CA SER A 245 21.23 -0.99 -6.45
C SER A 245 20.49 -0.84 -5.11
N THR A 246 20.52 -1.89 -4.28
CA THR A 246 19.92 -1.88 -2.94
C THR A 246 20.65 -0.91 -1.99
N LEU A 247 21.99 -0.88 -2.02
CA LEU A 247 22.80 0.07 -1.25
C LEU A 247 22.49 1.52 -1.64
N PHE A 248 22.35 1.82 -2.93
CA PHE A 248 22.05 3.16 -3.41
C PHE A 248 20.62 3.60 -3.05
N GLU A 249 19.62 2.74 -3.21
CA GLU A 249 18.26 3.01 -2.72
C GLU A 249 18.29 3.32 -1.21
N PHE A 250 19.03 2.52 -0.47
CA PHE A 250 19.20 2.67 0.96
C PHE A 250 19.92 3.97 1.34
N ALA A 251 20.97 4.35 0.61
CA ALA A 251 21.70 5.59 0.81
C ALA A 251 20.83 6.83 0.57
N VAL A 252 19.98 6.82 -0.46
CA VAL A 252 19.00 7.90 -0.71
C VAL A 252 17.99 7.99 0.44
N ARG A 253 17.44 6.86 0.87
CA ARG A 253 16.47 6.80 1.97
C ARG A 253 17.08 7.35 3.27
N ALA A 254 18.27 6.89 3.63
CA ALA A 254 18.97 7.24 4.86
C ALA A 254 19.83 8.52 4.79
N ARG A 255 19.89 9.19 3.63
CA ARG A 255 20.66 10.42 3.38
C ARG A 255 22.18 10.26 3.60
N LEU A 256 22.73 9.11 3.19
CA LEU A 256 24.15 8.79 3.38
C LEU A 256 25.05 9.51 2.36
N ARG A 257 25.36 10.78 2.58
CA ARG A 257 26.15 11.60 1.63
C ARG A 257 27.53 11.01 1.27
N ALA A 258 28.11 10.20 2.15
CA ALA A 258 29.38 9.52 1.86
C ALA A 258 29.29 8.50 0.70
N SER A 259 28.08 8.14 0.24
CA SER A 259 27.92 7.30 -0.95
C SER A 259 28.16 8.03 -2.27
N VAL A 260 28.27 9.36 -2.27
CA VAL A 260 28.38 10.18 -3.50
C VAL A 260 29.64 9.83 -4.33
N PRO A 261 30.86 9.75 -3.75
CA PRO A 261 32.04 9.35 -4.53
C PRO A 261 31.89 7.97 -5.18
N LEU A 262 31.36 7.00 -4.44
CA LEU A 262 31.06 5.66 -4.96
C LEU A 262 30.05 5.71 -6.12
N ALA A 263 28.98 6.50 -5.97
CA ALA A 263 27.99 6.66 -7.02
C ALA A 263 28.60 7.31 -8.29
N LYS A 264 29.47 8.31 -8.15
CA LYS A 264 30.21 8.88 -9.29
C LYS A 264 31.05 7.80 -9.99
N TYR A 265 31.81 7.02 -9.21
CA TYR A 265 32.65 5.96 -9.75
C TYR A 265 31.83 4.91 -10.50
N VAL A 266 30.78 4.37 -9.85
CA VAL A 266 29.92 3.35 -10.43
C VAL A 266 29.18 3.86 -11.66
N TYR A 267 28.72 5.11 -11.65
CA TYR A 267 28.06 5.72 -12.80
C TYR A 267 28.98 5.78 -14.04
N SER A 268 30.26 6.11 -13.85
CA SER A 268 31.23 6.25 -14.93
C SER A 268 31.82 4.93 -15.43
N HIS A 269 31.83 3.87 -14.60
CA HIS A 269 32.55 2.63 -14.92
C HIS A 269 31.67 1.38 -15.03
N SER A 270 30.43 1.41 -14.54
CA SER A 270 29.53 0.27 -14.65
C SER A 270 29.10 0.06 -16.11
N GLY A 271 29.23 -1.17 -16.60
CA GLY A 271 28.60 -1.59 -17.87
C GLY A 271 27.11 -1.89 -17.74
N GLU A 272 26.58 -1.96 -16.51
CA GLU A 272 25.18 -2.31 -16.24
C GLU A 272 24.32 -1.06 -16.04
N ASP A 273 23.33 -0.89 -16.93
CA ASP A 273 22.42 0.26 -16.97
C ASP A 273 21.60 0.43 -15.69
N SER A 274 21.11 -0.68 -15.12
CA SER A 274 20.33 -0.68 -13.86
C SER A 274 21.12 -0.02 -12.71
N VAL A 275 22.40 -0.35 -12.58
CA VAL A 275 23.30 0.14 -11.54
C VAL A 275 23.69 1.59 -11.81
N ARG A 276 23.94 1.96 -13.08
CA ARG A 276 24.18 3.36 -13.47
C ARG A 276 22.98 4.23 -13.10
N MET A 277 21.75 3.79 -13.37
CA MET A 277 20.55 4.53 -13.00
C MET A 277 20.37 4.67 -11.49
N ALA A 278 20.68 3.62 -10.71
CA ALA A 278 20.65 3.69 -9.26
C ALA A 278 21.71 4.68 -8.71
N ALA A 279 22.92 4.66 -9.27
CA ALA A 279 23.97 5.62 -8.94
C ALA A 279 23.57 7.06 -9.28
N LEU A 280 22.95 7.28 -10.45
CA LEU A 280 22.42 8.57 -10.86
C LEU A 280 21.39 9.11 -9.85
N GLY A 281 20.50 8.24 -9.37
CA GLY A 281 19.53 8.58 -8.32
C GLY A 281 20.20 9.06 -7.03
N VAL A 282 21.30 8.45 -6.62
CA VAL A 282 22.11 8.89 -5.47
C VAL A 282 22.73 10.26 -5.72
N LEU A 283 23.35 10.47 -6.89
CA LEU A 283 23.97 11.73 -7.24
C LEU A 283 22.96 12.88 -7.21
N THR A 284 21.79 12.69 -7.83
CA THR A 284 20.76 13.72 -7.84
C THR A 284 20.16 13.95 -6.46
N ALA A 285 19.92 12.90 -5.66
CA ALA A 285 19.26 13.07 -4.36
C ALA A 285 20.20 13.61 -3.27
N LEU A 286 21.48 13.22 -3.28
CA LEU A 286 22.42 13.50 -2.18
C LEU A 286 23.48 14.55 -2.53
N ALA A 287 23.81 14.71 -3.81
CA ALA A 287 24.74 15.73 -4.30
C ALA A 287 24.16 16.53 -5.48
N PRO A 288 22.91 17.04 -5.40
CA PRO A 288 22.32 17.84 -6.47
C PRO A 288 23.12 19.13 -6.73
N ALA A 289 23.88 19.59 -5.72
CA ALA A 289 24.67 20.81 -5.79
C ALA A 289 26.08 20.67 -6.36
N ASP A 290 26.56 19.45 -6.50
CA ASP A 290 27.92 19.18 -6.94
C ASP A 290 28.09 19.48 -8.44
N GLN A 291 29.11 20.26 -8.78
CA GLN A 291 29.33 20.70 -10.17
C GLN A 291 29.53 19.52 -11.13
N GLN A 292 30.19 18.44 -10.70
CA GLN A 292 30.38 17.26 -11.55
C GLN A 292 29.05 16.51 -11.73
N THR A 293 28.23 16.39 -10.69
CA THR A 293 26.87 15.85 -10.81
C THR A 293 26.05 16.63 -11.83
N VAL A 294 26.09 17.97 -11.81
CA VAL A 294 25.37 18.80 -12.79
C VAL A 294 25.84 18.54 -14.21
N ILE A 295 27.15 18.51 -14.42
CA ILE A 295 27.74 18.25 -15.73
C ILE A 295 27.29 16.87 -16.22
N LEU A 296 27.39 15.84 -15.38
CA LEU A 296 26.93 14.48 -15.71
C LEU A 296 25.44 14.45 -16.09
N LEU A 297 24.57 15.06 -15.27
CA LEU A 297 23.13 15.10 -15.52
C LEU A 297 22.78 15.85 -16.81
N ARG A 298 23.45 16.97 -17.06
CA ARG A 298 23.27 17.74 -18.28
C ARG A 298 23.76 16.96 -19.49
N ASP A 299 24.94 16.36 -19.43
CA ASP A 299 25.50 15.57 -20.53
C ASP A 299 24.56 14.42 -20.91
N GLN A 300 23.85 13.82 -19.94
CA GLN A 300 22.86 12.79 -20.21
C GLN A 300 21.55 13.28 -20.86
N LEU A 301 21.19 14.53 -20.64
CA LEU A 301 20.04 15.16 -21.28
C LEU A 301 20.40 15.73 -22.67
N ASP A 302 21.63 16.23 -22.82
CA ASP A 302 22.17 16.86 -24.03
C ASP A 302 22.73 15.84 -25.04
N ALA A 303 23.23 14.69 -24.59
CA ALA A 303 23.86 13.73 -25.48
C ALA A 303 22.89 13.24 -26.55
N ARG A 304 23.43 12.88 -27.73
CA ARG A 304 22.73 12.27 -28.89
C ARG A 304 22.19 10.86 -28.58
N VAL A 305 21.77 10.65 -27.35
CA VAL A 305 21.19 9.43 -26.82
C VAL A 305 19.77 9.31 -27.35
N GLU A 306 19.31 8.08 -27.53
CA GLU A 306 17.93 7.80 -27.91
C GLU A 306 16.94 8.40 -26.91
N LEU A 307 15.82 8.90 -27.42
CA LEU A 307 14.77 9.53 -26.64
C LEU A 307 14.32 8.72 -25.40
N PRO A 308 14.15 7.37 -25.45
CA PRO A 308 13.76 6.60 -24.28
C PRO A 308 14.75 6.66 -23.12
N GLU A 309 16.05 6.76 -23.40
CA GLU A 309 17.07 6.88 -22.36
C GLU A 309 17.10 8.28 -21.76
N ARG A 310 16.95 9.32 -22.59
CA ARG A 310 16.78 10.71 -22.11
C ARG A 310 15.57 10.85 -21.20
N ARG A 311 14.43 10.24 -21.55
CA ARG A 311 13.24 10.19 -20.68
C ARG A 311 13.48 9.44 -19.37
N ARG A 312 14.22 8.33 -19.40
CA ARG A 312 14.62 7.60 -18.18
C ARG A 312 15.50 8.44 -17.26
N HIS A 313 16.46 9.20 -17.82
CA HIS A 313 17.30 10.14 -17.07
C HIS A 313 16.47 11.28 -16.49
N ALA A 314 15.58 11.89 -17.28
CA ALA A 314 14.66 12.93 -16.82
C ALA A 314 13.78 12.45 -15.66
N LEU A 315 13.23 11.23 -15.75
CA LEU A 315 12.46 10.61 -14.68
C LEU A 315 13.29 10.34 -13.42
N ALA A 316 14.53 9.87 -13.57
CA ALA A 316 15.42 9.67 -12.43
C ALA A 316 15.76 10.99 -11.72
N ILE A 317 15.98 12.06 -12.49
CA ILE A 317 16.17 13.41 -11.96
C ILE A 317 14.93 13.86 -11.19
N LEU A 318 13.76 13.72 -11.82
CA LEU A 318 12.48 14.08 -11.25
C LEU A 318 12.26 13.37 -9.90
N ASN A 319 12.41 12.05 -9.86
CA ASN A 319 12.24 11.23 -8.65
C ASN A 319 13.20 11.61 -7.51
N ALA A 320 14.45 11.93 -7.85
CA ALA A 320 15.43 12.36 -6.85
C ALA A 320 15.15 13.78 -6.32
N ALA A 321 14.46 14.62 -7.08
CA ALA A 321 14.19 16.01 -6.76
C ALA A 321 12.88 16.25 -5.99
N LEU A 322 12.20 15.20 -5.51
CA LEU A 322 11.13 15.29 -4.49
C LEU A 322 11.60 15.84 -3.14
N ARG A 323 12.86 16.28 -3.04
CA ARG A 323 13.43 16.87 -1.85
C ARG A 323 14.02 18.22 -2.26
N PRO A 324 13.70 19.32 -1.55
CA PRO A 324 14.16 20.64 -1.91
C PRO A 324 15.69 20.65 -1.93
N SER A 325 16.24 20.80 -3.12
CA SER A 325 17.67 20.92 -3.34
C SER A 325 17.96 22.33 -3.85
N GLY A 326 19.09 22.91 -3.42
CA GLY A 326 19.40 24.32 -3.66
C GLY A 326 19.56 24.69 -5.14
N ARG A 327 20.10 25.90 -5.38
CA ARG A 327 20.26 26.56 -6.70
C ARG A 327 20.68 25.68 -7.88
N THR A 328 21.37 24.59 -7.63
CA THR A 328 21.92 23.72 -8.65
C THR A 328 20.89 22.87 -9.39
N ALA A 329 19.73 22.60 -8.77
CA ALA A 329 18.60 22.01 -9.48
C ALA A 329 18.14 22.91 -10.64
N GLN A 330 18.29 24.23 -10.53
CA GLN A 330 17.82 25.18 -11.55
C GLN A 330 18.52 25.02 -12.90
N THR A 331 19.80 24.63 -12.94
CA THR A 331 20.53 24.45 -14.21
C THR A 331 20.01 23.22 -14.95
N VAL A 332 19.85 22.10 -14.26
CA VAL A 332 19.32 20.85 -14.84
C VAL A 332 17.85 21.01 -15.20
N VAL A 333 17.05 21.63 -14.32
CA VAL A 333 15.65 21.99 -14.58
C VAL A 333 15.52 22.87 -15.81
N ARG A 334 16.39 23.86 -15.99
CA ARG A 334 16.39 24.71 -17.20
C ARG A 334 16.70 23.91 -18.46
N ALA A 335 17.67 23.01 -18.39
CA ALA A 335 17.98 22.11 -19.50
C ALA A 335 16.77 21.23 -19.86
N MET A 336 16.11 20.65 -18.86
CA MET A 336 14.88 19.87 -19.07
C MET A 336 13.76 20.73 -19.67
N ILE A 337 13.51 21.94 -19.16
CA ILE A 337 12.47 22.84 -19.70
C ILE A 337 12.72 23.21 -21.16
N SER A 338 13.99 23.45 -21.51
CA SER A 338 14.42 23.79 -22.88
C SER A 338 14.55 22.58 -23.81
N ASP A 339 14.24 21.38 -23.34
CA ASP A 339 14.29 20.16 -24.15
C ASP A 339 13.28 20.21 -25.29
N ALA A 340 13.67 19.67 -26.45
CA ALA A 340 12.81 19.59 -27.62
C ALA A 340 11.68 18.55 -27.44
N ASP A 341 11.87 17.53 -26.59
CA ASP A 341 10.81 16.58 -26.27
C ASP A 341 9.86 17.16 -25.22
N GLU A 342 8.57 17.21 -25.57
CA GLU A 342 7.53 17.81 -24.73
C GLU A 342 7.40 17.14 -23.36
N SER A 343 7.63 15.81 -23.27
CA SER A 343 7.51 15.10 -21.98
C SER A 343 8.65 15.47 -21.03
N ILE A 344 9.89 15.59 -21.53
CA ILE A 344 11.03 16.03 -20.72
C ILE A 344 10.85 17.50 -20.31
N SER A 345 10.39 18.36 -21.23
CA SER A 345 10.04 19.75 -20.93
C SER A 345 8.95 19.87 -19.87
N LEU A 346 7.93 19.01 -19.92
CA LEU A 346 6.89 18.96 -18.91
C LEU A 346 7.43 18.50 -17.55
N MET A 347 8.30 17.49 -17.49
CA MET A 347 8.97 17.08 -16.25
C MET A 347 9.78 18.23 -15.65
N GLY A 348 10.52 18.98 -16.47
CA GLY A 348 11.26 20.16 -16.03
C GLY A 348 10.35 21.27 -15.47
N ARG A 349 9.24 21.56 -16.14
CA ARG A 349 8.25 22.54 -15.67
C ARG A 349 7.56 22.09 -14.37
N ALA A 350 7.20 20.82 -14.27
CA ALA A 350 6.59 20.25 -13.07
C ALA A 350 7.55 20.31 -11.87
N LEU A 351 8.83 19.99 -12.10
CA LEU A 351 9.86 20.09 -11.06
C LEU A 351 10.08 21.53 -10.62
N ARG A 352 10.19 22.48 -11.55
CA ARG A 352 10.27 23.91 -11.22
C ARG A 352 9.09 24.40 -10.40
N ALA A 353 7.88 23.94 -10.76
CA ALA A 353 6.69 24.28 -10.01
C ALA A 353 6.79 23.75 -8.58
N HIS A 354 7.19 22.49 -8.39
CA HIS A 354 7.39 21.90 -7.07
C HIS A 354 8.39 22.70 -6.22
N GLU A 355 9.53 23.12 -6.78
CA GLU A 355 10.55 23.89 -6.06
C GLU A 355 10.13 25.34 -5.72
N SER A 356 9.19 25.92 -6.46
CA SER A 356 8.75 27.31 -6.28
C SER A 356 7.22 27.41 -6.21
N PRO A 357 6.59 26.98 -5.09
CA PRO A 357 5.13 26.88 -4.97
C PRO A 357 4.38 28.19 -5.24
N ASN A 358 5.01 29.34 -4.95
CA ASN A 358 4.38 30.66 -5.07
C ASN A 358 4.48 31.25 -6.48
N GLU A 359 5.39 30.77 -7.32
CA GLU A 359 5.66 31.37 -8.63
C GLU A 359 4.95 30.64 -9.78
N TRP A 360 4.56 29.38 -9.60
CA TRP A 360 4.04 28.51 -10.66
C TRP A 360 2.78 27.78 -10.24
N SER A 361 1.76 27.83 -11.09
CA SER A 361 0.54 27.06 -10.89
C SER A 361 0.85 25.56 -10.81
N GLY A 362 0.10 24.82 -9.99
CA GLY A 362 0.13 23.35 -9.96
C GLY A 362 -0.26 22.66 -11.27
N GLU A 363 -0.50 23.45 -12.33
CA GLU A 363 -0.87 22.96 -13.65
C GLU A 363 0.14 21.99 -14.21
N SER A 364 1.44 22.28 -14.17
CA SER A 364 2.44 21.38 -14.76
C SER A 364 2.53 20.02 -14.04
N ILE A 365 2.37 20.01 -12.72
CA ILE A 365 2.31 18.77 -11.92
C ILE A 365 1.04 17.98 -12.28
N ARG A 366 -0.09 18.67 -12.43
CA ARG A 366 -1.36 18.07 -12.86
C ARG A 366 -1.29 17.52 -14.28
N THR A 367 -0.74 18.26 -15.23
CA THR A 367 -0.55 17.80 -16.61
C THR A 367 0.37 16.58 -16.64
N LEU A 368 1.41 16.55 -15.81
CA LEU A 368 2.30 15.40 -15.72
C LEU A 368 1.56 14.15 -15.22
N ALA A 369 0.72 14.27 -14.19
CA ALA A 369 -0.17 13.19 -13.74
C ALA A 369 -1.14 12.71 -14.83
N SER A 370 -1.65 13.63 -15.66
CA SER A 370 -2.61 13.30 -16.73
C SER A 370 -2.03 12.47 -17.87
N LEU A 371 -0.69 12.32 -17.96
CA LEU A 371 -0.05 11.45 -18.96
C LEU A 371 -0.40 9.97 -18.75
N GLY A 372 -0.80 9.56 -17.54
CA GLY A 372 -1.19 8.19 -17.23
C GLY A 372 -0.02 7.21 -17.12
N GLU A 373 1.21 7.71 -17.05
CA GLU A 373 2.39 6.90 -16.73
C GLU A 373 2.52 6.74 -15.22
N PHE A 374 2.72 5.50 -14.77
CA PHE A 374 2.72 5.17 -13.33
C PHE A 374 3.77 5.97 -12.55
N ASP A 375 5.03 5.98 -12.99
CA ASP A 375 6.12 6.63 -12.26
C ASP A 375 5.92 8.16 -12.17
N LEU A 376 5.43 8.77 -13.24
CA LEU A 376 5.12 10.21 -13.28
C LEU A 376 3.93 10.57 -12.39
N SER A 377 2.91 9.69 -12.34
CA SER A 377 1.73 9.88 -11.50
C SER A 377 2.08 9.76 -10.01
N VAL A 378 2.91 8.78 -9.64
CA VAL A 378 3.43 8.65 -8.27
C VAL A 378 4.20 9.90 -7.86
N TRP A 379 5.11 10.36 -8.73
CA TRP A 379 5.86 11.59 -8.45
C TRP A 379 4.94 12.79 -8.27
N ALA A 380 3.96 12.98 -9.16
CA ALA A 380 3.04 14.10 -9.10
C ALA A 380 2.21 14.12 -7.82
N ILE A 381 1.74 12.95 -7.35
CA ILE A 381 1.04 12.81 -6.08
C ILE A 381 1.93 13.23 -4.91
N LEU A 382 3.18 12.74 -4.88
CA LEU A 382 4.13 13.09 -3.83
C LEU A 382 4.45 14.59 -3.83
N ALA A 383 4.71 15.17 -5.00
CA ALA A 383 4.95 16.61 -5.16
C ALA A 383 3.74 17.46 -4.77
N ALA A 384 2.52 16.97 -4.99
CA ALA A 384 1.29 17.64 -4.58
C ALA A 384 1.02 17.51 -3.08
N SER A 385 1.51 16.46 -2.40
CA SER A 385 1.27 16.22 -0.97
C SER A 385 1.76 17.37 -0.07
N GLU A 386 2.77 18.12 -0.52
CA GLU A 386 3.34 19.29 0.16
C GLU A 386 2.63 20.61 -0.20
N ARG A 387 1.53 20.54 -0.96
CA ARG A 387 0.78 21.70 -1.47
C ARG A 387 -0.60 21.83 -0.83
N SER A 388 -1.35 22.84 -1.31
CA SER A 388 -2.74 23.06 -0.90
C SER A 388 -3.59 21.81 -1.13
N GLN A 389 -4.61 21.62 -0.29
CA GLN A 389 -5.58 20.54 -0.45
C GLN A 389 -6.24 20.55 -1.84
N THR A 390 -6.50 21.74 -2.39
CA THR A 390 -7.03 21.91 -3.75
C THR A 390 -6.10 21.33 -4.81
N ASP A 391 -4.80 21.60 -4.74
CA ASP A 391 -3.81 21.05 -5.69
C ASP A 391 -3.72 19.53 -5.57
N ARG A 392 -3.71 19.01 -4.34
CA ARG A 392 -3.74 17.56 -4.07
C ARG A 392 -4.92 16.89 -4.77
N LEU A 393 -6.11 17.45 -4.62
CA LEU A 393 -7.32 16.92 -5.25
C LEU A 393 -7.30 17.04 -6.78
N LEU A 394 -6.75 18.12 -7.32
CA LEU A 394 -6.64 18.29 -8.78
C LEU A 394 -5.66 17.29 -9.39
N VAL A 395 -4.55 16.99 -8.72
CA VAL A 395 -3.60 15.97 -9.15
C VAL A 395 -4.20 14.57 -9.02
N ALA A 396 -4.85 14.27 -7.89
CA ALA A 396 -5.58 13.01 -7.70
C ALA A 396 -6.62 12.77 -8.80
N GLU A 397 -7.39 13.81 -9.14
CA GLU A 397 -8.39 13.76 -10.22
C GLU A 397 -7.73 13.51 -11.59
N ALA A 398 -6.59 14.16 -11.87
CA ALA A 398 -5.85 13.94 -13.12
C ALA A 398 -5.35 12.49 -13.24
N VAL A 399 -4.85 11.90 -12.14
CA VAL A 399 -4.45 10.48 -12.09
C VAL A 399 -5.64 9.57 -12.39
N VAL A 400 -6.79 9.81 -11.74
CA VAL A 400 -8.00 9.02 -11.98
C VAL A 400 -8.45 9.12 -13.44
N ARG A 401 -8.55 10.33 -13.99
CA ARG A 401 -8.97 10.58 -15.38
C ARG A 401 -8.02 9.98 -16.42
N SER A 402 -6.74 9.82 -16.09
CA SER A 402 -5.74 9.28 -17.02
C SER A 402 -5.83 7.77 -17.24
N LEU A 403 -6.68 7.06 -16.47
CA LEU A 403 -6.87 5.63 -16.62
C LEU A 403 -7.43 5.26 -18.00
N LYS A 404 -6.80 4.24 -18.59
CA LYS A 404 -7.18 3.62 -19.87
C LYS A 404 -7.50 2.14 -19.65
N PRO A 405 -8.24 1.50 -20.57
CA PRO A 405 -8.57 0.06 -20.45
C PRO A 405 -7.35 -0.86 -20.32
N ASP A 406 -6.22 -0.47 -20.90
CA ASP A 406 -4.95 -1.19 -20.92
C ASP A 406 -3.93 -0.71 -19.86
N SER A 407 -4.34 0.19 -18.95
CA SER A 407 -3.47 0.66 -17.88
C SER A 407 -2.95 -0.49 -17.03
N ALA A 408 -1.64 -0.45 -16.72
CA ALA A 408 -1.00 -1.44 -15.86
C ALA A 408 -1.67 -1.51 -14.47
N ALA A 409 -1.66 -2.70 -13.86
CA ALA A 409 -2.30 -2.94 -12.55
C ALA A 409 -1.86 -1.94 -11.46
N GLY A 410 -0.59 -1.53 -11.47
CA GLY A 410 -0.08 -0.50 -10.54
C GLY A 410 -0.77 0.84 -10.69
N MET A 411 -1.04 1.27 -11.92
CA MET A 411 -1.76 2.52 -12.21
C MET A 411 -3.22 2.44 -11.79
N GLN A 412 -3.87 1.28 -11.98
CA GLN A 412 -5.24 1.04 -11.52
C GLN A 412 -5.33 1.18 -9.99
N ILE A 413 -4.43 0.51 -9.25
CA ILE A 413 -4.38 0.60 -7.78
C ILE A 413 -4.11 2.03 -7.29
N LEU A 414 -3.22 2.76 -7.98
CA LEU A 414 -2.91 4.15 -7.67
C LEU A 414 -4.14 5.04 -7.85
N ALA A 415 -4.83 4.92 -8.98
CA ALA A 415 -6.05 5.67 -9.26
C ALA A 415 -7.21 5.32 -8.31
N GLU A 416 -7.39 4.05 -7.94
CA GLU A 416 -8.36 3.65 -6.91
C GLU A 416 -8.07 4.34 -5.56
N THR A 417 -6.79 4.46 -5.21
CA THR A 417 -6.35 5.14 -3.97
C THR A 417 -6.62 6.64 -4.05
N MET A 418 -6.34 7.27 -5.20
CA MET A 418 -6.62 8.69 -5.42
C MET A 418 -8.12 8.99 -5.47
N ALA A 419 -8.93 8.12 -6.06
CA ALA A 419 -10.39 8.23 -6.02
C ALA A 419 -10.90 8.21 -4.58
N SER A 420 -10.39 7.30 -3.74
CA SER A 420 -10.73 7.24 -2.32
C SER A 420 -10.41 8.56 -1.60
N GLU A 421 -9.24 9.15 -1.87
CA GLU A 421 -8.84 10.43 -1.29
C GLU A 421 -9.77 11.58 -1.72
N ILE A 422 -10.13 11.64 -3.01
CA ILE A 422 -11.08 12.65 -3.53
C ILE A 422 -12.43 12.50 -2.81
N ILE A 423 -12.91 11.28 -2.66
CA ILE A 423 -14.20 10.98 -2.04
C ILE A 423 -14.23 11.37 -0.56
N LYS A 424 -13.17 11.07 0.20
CA LYS A 424 -13.06 11.47 1.63
C LYS A 424 -13.03 12.98 1.81
N THR A 425 -12.51 13.69 0.83
CA THR A 425 -12.18 15.10 0.96
C THR A 425 -13.21 16.04 0.34
N ASP A 426 -13.75 15.70 -0.83
CA ASP A 426 -14.67 16.52 -1.63
C ASP A 426 -15.69 15.62 -2.36
N SER A 427 -16.78 15.32 -1.66
CA SER A 427 -17.84 14.44 -2.15
C SER A 427 -18.51 14.98 -3.43
N VAL A 428 -18.68 16.30 -3.54
CA VAL A 428 -19.29 16.96 -4.71
C VAL A 428 -18.41 16.76 -5.94
N ARG A 429 -17.10 16.99 -5.81
CA ARG A 429 -16.15 16.75 -6.91
C ARG A 429 -16.11 15.29 -7.30
N SER A 430 -16.12 14.37 -6.32
CA SER A 430 -16.13 12.93 -6.60
C SER A 430 -17.35 12.49 -7.40
N ALA A 431 -18.54 12.98 -7.04
CA ALA A 431 -19.77 12.63 -7.72
C ALA A 431 -19.84 13.24 -9.12
N LYS A 432 -19.33 14.47 -9.30
CA LYS A 432 -19.16 15.06 -10.63
C LYS A 432 -18.26 14.19 -11.52
N LEU A 433 -17.11 13.76 -10.99
CA LEU A 433 -16.15 12.91 -11.71
C LEU A 433 -16.77 11.56 -12.10
N LEU A 434 -17.54 10.94 -11.20
CA LEU A 434 -18.27 9.71 -11.48
C LEU A 434 -19.34 9.91 -12.55
N MET A 435 -20.16 10.97 -12.46
CA MET A 435 -21.20 11.26 -13.44
C MET A 435 -20.63 11.53 -14.83
N GLU A 436 -19.50 12.23 -14.93
CA GLU A 436 -18.78 12.41 -16.19
C GLU A 436 -18.27 11.07 -16.74
N ALA A 437 -17.67 10.22 -15.90
CA ALA A 437 -17.21 8.90 -16.31
C ALA A 437 -18.35 7.99 -16.79
N LEU A 438 -19.54 8.09 -16.17
CA LEU A 438 -20.76 7.38 -16.60
C LEU A 438 -21.25 7.88 -17.96
N ARG A 439 -21.34 9.21 -18.14
CA ARG A 439 -21.74 9.84 -19.41
C ARG A 439 -20.80 9.45 -20.55
N ASP A 440 -19.50 9.47 -20.29
CA ASP A 440 -18.47 9.23 -21.29
C ASP A 440 -18.18 7.73 -21.47
N ARG A 441 -18.88 6.85 -20.73
CA ARG A 441 -18.70 5.38 -20.72
C ARG A 441 -17.25 4.94 -20.47
N ASN A 442 -16.52 5.67 -19.63
CA ASN A 442 -15.13 5.35 -19.28
C ASN A 442 -15.07 4.32 -18.15
N ALA A 443 -15.19 3.03 -18.49
CA ALA A 443 -15.22 1.92 -17.53
C ALA A 443 -14.04 1.88 -16.54
N PRO A 444 -12.77 2.12 -16.95
CA PRO A 444 -11.63 2.21 -16.03
C PRO A 444 -11.81 3.26 -14.92
N VAL A 445 -12.25 4.47 -15.28
CA VAL A 445 -12.50 5.56 -14.32
C VAL A 445 -13.67 5.21 -13.42
N GLN A 446 -14.77 4.70 -13.97
CA GLN A 446 -15.93 4.28 -13.18
C GLN A 446 -15.53 3.23 -12.13
N ARG A 447 -14.74 2.22 -12.53
CA ARG A 447 -14.22 1.20 -11.63
C ARG A 447 -13.35 1.80 -10.52
N ALA A 448 -12.40 2.67 -10.88
CA ALA A 448 -11.53 3.31 -9.88
C ALA A 448 -12.33 4.15 -8.88
N MET A 449 -13.36 4.86 -9.35
CA MET A 449 -14.27 5.62 -8.50
C MET A 449 -15.09 4.74 -7.56
N LEU A 450 -15.66 3.64 -8.05
CA LEU A 450 -16.40 2.70 -7.20
C LEU A 450 -15.49 2.02 -6.17
N LEU A 451 -14.31 1.55 -6.56
CA LEU A 451 -13.38 0.93 -5.62
C LEU A 451 -12.81 1.96 -4.62
N GLY A 452 -12.57 3.18 -5.09
CA GLY A 452 -12.17 4.31 -4.24
C GLY A 452 -13.23 4.65 -3.20
N LEU A 453 -14.51 4.62 -3.59
CA LEU A 453 -15.64 4.82 -2.70
C LEU A 453 -15.66 3.76 -1.58
N ILE A 454 -15.49 2.49 -1.95
CA ILE A 454 -15.51 1.43 -0.95
C ILE A 454 -14.30 1.54 -0.01
N ARG A 455 -13.12 1.90 -0.52
CA ARG A 455 -11.94 2.21 0.30
C ARG A 455 -12.12 3.45 1.19
N ALA A 456 -12.95 4.40 0.75
CA ALA A 456 -13.17 5.63 1.47
C ALA A 456 -13.99 5.42 2.74
N GLY A 457 -14.83 4.38 2.77
CA GLY A 457 -15.72 4.10 3.89
C GLY A 457 -16.70 5.25 4.14
N VAL A 458 -17.20 5.89 3.07
CA VAL A 458 -18.09 7.05 3.19
C VAL A 458 -19.35 6.65 3.96
N PRO A 459 -19.59 7.25 5.14
CA PRO A 459 -20.79 6.97 5.89
C PRO A 459 -22.03 7.45 5.11
N GLY A 460 -23.05 6.59 4.98
CA GLY A 460 -24.30 6.85 4.26
C GLY A 460 -24.44 6.13 2.91
N MET A 461 -23.34 5.90 2.16
CA MET A 461 -23.37 4.96 1.01
C MET A 461 -23.63 3.51 1.46
N GLN A 462 -23.36 3.22 2.74
CA GLN A 462 -23.62 1.94 3.37
C GLN A 462 -25.11 1.69 3.67
N GLU A 463 -25.95 2.73 3.65
CA GLU A 463 -27.34 2.68 4.12
C GLU A 463 -28.38 2.72 2.97
N ASP A 464 -28.03 3.21 1.78
CA ASP A 464 -28.96 3.29 0.64
C ASP A 464 -28.93 2.01 -0.22
N GLU A 465 -29.79 1.04 0.14
CA GLU A 465 -29.91 -0.31 -0.47
C GLU A 465 -30.09 -0.31 -2.00
N ALA A 466 -30.58 0.78 -2.61
CA ALA A 466 -30.80 0.86 -4.06
C ALA A 466 -29.56 1.32 -4.83
N MET A 467 -28.64 2.04 -4.19
CA MET A 467 -27.55 2.73 -4.87
C MET A 467 -26.41 1.77 -5.23
N VAL A 468 -26.08 0.80 -4.37
CA VAL A 468 -24.99 -0.16 -4.63
C VAL A 468 -25.29 -1.10 -5.82
N PRO A 469 -26.48 -1.73 -5.93
CA PRO A 469 -26.85 -2.51 -7.11
C PRO A 469 -26.93 -1.67 -8.39
N ALA A 470 -27.39 -0.42 -8.30
CA ALA A 470 -27.46 0.50 -9.44
C ALA A 470 -26.06 0.93 -9.94
N LEU A 471 -25.14 1.23 -9.02
CA LEU A 471 -23.73 1.51 -9.33
C LEU A 471 -23.02 0.28 -9.93
N CYS A 472 -23.35 -0.92 -9.45
CA CYS A 472 -22.86 -2.18 -10.03
C CYS A 472 -23.42 -2.43 -11.43
N GLY A 473 -24.71 -2.16 -11.66
CA GLY A 473 -25.33 -2.23 -12.99
C GLY A 473 -24.73 -1.25 -13.99
N LEU A 474 -24.28 -0.08 -13.52
CA LEU A 474 -23.61 0.94 -14.35
C LEU A 474 -22.18 0.59 -14.76
N VAL A 475 -21.43 -0.17 -13.94
CA VAL A 475 -20.03 -0.56 -14.24
C VAL A 475 -19.92 -1.81 -15.11
N LEU A 476 -20.96 -2.64 -15.17
CA LEU A 476 -20.85 -4.03 -15.63
C LEU A 476 -21.63 -4.34 -16.92
N GLY A 477 -21.63 -3.44 -17.91
CA GLY A 477 -22.15 -3.77 -19.25
C GLY A 477 -21.74 -5.21 -19.66
N SER A 478 -22.72 -6.10 -19.85
CA SER A 478 -22.60 -7.58 -19.93
C SER A 478 -21.51 -8.05 -20.93
N GLU A 479 -20.84 -9.20 -20.78
CA GLU A 479 -21.37 -10.55 -20.47
C GLU A 479 -20.50 -11.43 -19.53
N GLU A 480 -21.20 -11.99 -18.54
CA GLU A 480 -21.08 -13.28 -17.83
C GLU A 480 -19.79 -13.77 -17.14
N THR A 481 -18.57 -13.45 -17.59
CA THR A 481 -17.34 -13.92 -16.92
C THR A 481 -16.69 -12.87 -16.02
N ALA A 482 -16.85 -11.59 -16.33
CA ALA A 482 -16.42 -10.48 -15.46
C ALA A 482 -17.33 -10.33 -14.21
N SER A 483 -18.61 -10.69 -14.33
CA SER A 483 -19.61 -10.59 -13.25
C SER A 483 -19.25 -11.41 -12.02
N ARG A 484 -18.60 -12.58 -12.16
CA ARG A 484 -18.29 -13.45 -11.00
C ARG A 484 -17.08 -12.99 -10.19
N ALA A 485 -16.07 -12.43 -10.85
CA ALA A 485 -14.88 -11.88 -10.18
C ALA A 485 -15.16 -10.48 -9.59
N ALA A 486 -16.05 -9.70 -10.22
CA ALA A 486 -16.44 -8.37 -9.76
C ALA A 486 -17.41 -8.39 -8.56
N LEU A 487 -18.36 -9.34 -8.50
CA LEU A 487 -19.17 -9.59 -7.30
C LEU A 487 -18.26 -9.94 -6.11
N SER A 488 -17.25 -10.78 -6.34
CA SER A 488 -16.29 -11.17 -5.30
C SER A 488 -15.50 -9.98 -4.73
N LEU A 489 -15.13 -9.02 -5.58
CA LEU A 489 -14.43 -7.79 -5.17
C LEU A 489 -15.35 -6.78 -4.49
N CYS A 490 -16.62 -6.68 -4.90
CA CYS A 490 -17.63 -5.86 -4.23
C CYS A 490 -17.90 -6.37 -2.80
N GLU A 491 -18.03 -7.68 -2.65
CA GLU A 491 -18.38 -8.32 -1.38
C GLU A 491 -17.25 -8.19 -0.35
N ILE A 492 -15.98 -8.35 -0.76
CA ILE A 492 -14.80 -8.16 0.10
C ILE A 492 -14.69 -6.70 0.57
N ALA A 493 -14.96 -5.75 -0.32
CA ALA A 493 -14.79 -4.34 -0.02
C ALA A 493 -15.93 -3.81 0.89
N MET A 494 -17.17 -4.29 0.71
CA MET A 494 -18.31 -4.05 1.63
C MET A 494 -18.13 -4.63 3.04
N ALA A 495 -17.15 -5.51 3.22
CA ALA A 495 -16.91 -6.23 4.47
C ALA A 495 -15.89 -5.55 5.38
N MET A 496 -14.98 -4.75 4.79
CA MET A 496 -14.04 -3.91 5.53
C MET A 496 -14.70 -2.64 6.15
N ASP A 497 -15.95 -2.40 5.76
CA ASP A 497 -16.78 -1.20 5.95
C ASP A 497 -17.43 -1.08 7.36
N ALA A 498 -17.62 -2.18 8.09
CA ALA A 498 -18.54 -2.22 9.25
C ALA A 498 -17.88 -2.10 10.65
N ALA A 499 -16.64 -1.61 10.75
CA ALA A 499 -15.90 -1.53 12.04
C ALA A 499 -16.15 -0.26 12.89
N GLY A 500 -16.90 0.73 12.38
CA GLY A 500 -17.67 1.73 13.15
C GLY A 500 -16.93 2.89 13.86
N ARG A 501 -17.26 4.15 13.48
CA ARG A 501 -17.41 5.38 14.32
C ARG A 501 -17.88 6.59 13.47
N LEU A 502 -18.77 7.44 14.00
CA LEU A 502 -19.49 8.55 13.33
C LEU A 502 -19.75 9.74 14.31
N PRO A 503 -20.00 11.02 13.88
CA PRO A 503 -21.28 11.48 13.25
C PRO A 503 -21.22 12.62 12.16
N TRP A 504 -22.28 12.80 11.34
CA TRP A 504 -23.00 14.06 10.90
C TRP A 504 -23.87 13.92 9.60
N SER A 505 -24.77 14.91 9.32
CA SER A 505 -26.06 14.85 8.57
C SER A 505 -26.08 15.34 7.08
N PRO A 506 -27.00 14.88 6.19
CA PRO A 506 -26.98 15.09 4.73
C PRO A 506 -28.21 15.86 4.15
N ASP A 507 -28.08 17.17 3.84
CA ASP A 507 -29.22 17.98 3.33
C ASP A 507 -28.97 18.77 2.03
N THR A 508 -28.00 18.40 1.19
CA THR A 508 -27.61 19.24 0.03
C THR A 508 -27.47 18.52 -1.31
N TRP A 509 -28.42 17.66 -1.71
CA TRP A 509 -28.43 17.06 -3.06
C TRP A 509 -29.77 17.20 -3.82
N PRO A 510 -29.75 17.50 -5.14
CA PRO A 510 -30.94 17.75 -5.93
C PRO A 510 -31.58 16.45 -6.47
N ARG A 511 -32.91 16.38 -6.45
CA ARG A 511 -33.71 15.20 -6.82
C ARG A 511 -33.84 15.02 -8.35
N PRO A 512 -33.67 13.80 -8.91
CA PRO A 512 -33.97 13.52 -10.32
C PRO A 512 -35.47 13.28 -10.57
N GLY A 513 -35.94 13.68 -11.75
CA GLY A 513 -37.34 13.61 -12.19
C GLY A 513 -37.81 12.18 -12.49
N ARG A 514 -39.08 11.89 -12.15
CA ARG A 514 -39.75 10.61 -12.37
C ARG A 514 -39.91 10.30 -13.86
N VAL A 515 -39.55 9.08 -14.27
CA VAL A 515 -40.02 8.43 -15.50
C VAL A 515 -40.96 7.30 -15.09
N SER A 516 -42.19 7.31 -15.60
CA SER A 516 -43.18 6.25 -15.38
C SER A 516 -42.94 5.10 -16.35
N VAL A 517 -42.79 3.88 -15.83
CA VAL A 517 -42.91 2.64 -16.59
C VAL A 517 -44.15 1.92 -16.07
N THR A 518 -45.13 1.72 -16.94
CA THR A 518 -46.29 0.86 -16.72
C THR A 518 -45.97 -0.53 -17.24
N ASP A 519 -46.20 -1.56 -16.44
CA ASP A 519 -46.30 -2.95 -16.91
C ASP A 519 -47.33 -3.75 -16.06
N PRO A 520 -47.85 -4.87 -16.58
CA PRO A 520 -49.26 -5.23 -16.43
C PRO A 520 -49.56 -6.21 -15.30
N MET A 521 -50.85 -6.22 -14.91
CA MET A 521 -51.47 -7.11 -13.93
C MET A 521 -51.25 -8.60 -14.25
N ILE A 522 -50.81 -9.35 -13.25
CA ILE A 522 -51.02 -10.80 -13.13
C ILE A 522 -51.75 -11.03 -11.81
N ASP A 523 -52.98 -11.54 -11.91
CA ASP A 523 -53.77 -12.00 -10.76
C ASP A 523 -53.23 -13.35 -10.27
N ALA A 524 -52.85 -13.41 -8.99
CA ALA A 524 -52.66 -14.65 -8.27
C ALA A 524 -53.30 -14.52 -6.88
N SER A 525 -54.49 -15.11 -6.73
CA SER A 525 -55.16 -15.31 -5.46
C SER A 525 -54.65 -16.60 -4.81
N GLY A 526 -53.96 -16.45 -3.68
CA GLY A 526 -53.55 -17.56 -2.81
C GLY A 526 -53.60 -17.09 -1.37
N SER A 527 -54.62 -17.53 -0.64
CA SER A 527 -54.84 -17.21 0.76
C SER A 527 -53.93 -18.04 1.67
N GLU A 528 -52.92 -17.43 2.27
CA GLU A 528 -52.27 -17.96 3.47
C GLU A 528 -52.54 -17.04 4.66
N SER A 529 -52.97 -17.67 5.74
CA SER A 529 -53.34 -17.07 7.02
C SER A 529 -52.07 -16.61 7.74
N GLU A 530 -51.73 -15.33 7.62
CA GLU A 530 -50.73 -14.69 8.46
C GLU A 530 -51.34 -14.22 9.78
N SER A 531 -50.78 -14.73 10.89
CA SER A 531 -50.87 -14.05 12.18
C SER A 531 -50.12 -12.72 12.07
N GLY A 532 -50.81 -11.69 11.61
CA GLY A 532 -50.30 -10.32 11.49
C GLY A 532 -50.04 -9.72 12.86
N THR A 533 -48.83 -9.91 13.38
CA THR A 533 -48.24 -8.90 14.28
C THR A 533 -48.08 -7.63 13.45
N ASN A 534 -48.89 -6.61 13.75
CA ASN A 534 -48.88 -5.31 13.09
C ASN A 534 -47.47 -4.72 13.10
N VAL A 535 -46.79 -4.79 11.95
CA VAL A 535 -45.48 -4.16 11.70
C VAL A 535 -45.62 -2.63 11.62
N GLU A 536 -46.84 -2.10 11.59
CA GLU A 536 -47.12 -0.66 11.50
C GLU A 536 -46.71 0.15 12.74
N GLU A 537 -46.46 -0.50 13.90
CA GLU A 537 -46.06 0.20 15.13
C GLU A 537 -44.55 0.25 15.40
N LEU A 538 -43.70 -0.36 14.56
CA LEU A 538 -42.25 -0.22 14.72
C LEU A 538 -41.84 1.21 14.35
N GLY A 539 -41.17 1.89 15.29
CA GLY A 539 -40.62 3.22 15.09
C GLY A 539 -39.59 3.24 13.96
N GLU A 540 -39.37 4.41 13.36
CA GLU A 540 -38.41 4.61 12.26
C GLU A 540 -37.01 4.05 12.61
N ALA A 541 -36.55 4.27 13.86
CA ALA A 541 -35.30 3.72 14.37
C ALA A 541 -35.23 2.18 14.37
N ASP A 542 -36.33 1.49 14.70
CA ASP A 542 -36.37 0.02 14.71
C ASP A 542 -36.36 -0.54 13.28
N ARG A 543 -36.96 0.17 12.32
CA ARG A 543 -36.94 -0.20 10.90
C ARG A 543 -35.52 -0.06 10.33
N ASP A 544 -34.82 1.03 10.65
CA ASP A 544 -33.44 1.24 10.25
C ASP A 544 -32.51 0.19 10.85
N GLU A 545 -32.69 -0.16 12.13
CA GLU A 545 -31.91 -1.22 12.77
C GLU A 545 -32.17 -2.60 12.12
N LEU A 546 -33.43 -2.91 11.81
CA LEU A 546 -33.79 -4.15 11.11
C LEU A 546 -33.19 -4.20 9.69
N ALA A 547 -33.21 -3.10 8.95
CA ALA A 547 -32.59 -2.99 7.63
C ALA A 547 -31.06 -3.21 7.71
N ARG A 548 -30.38 -2.50 8.63
CA ARG A 548 -28.93 -2.68 8.89
C ARG A 548 -28.61 -4.12 9.30
N ARG A 549 -29.48 -4.79 10.06
CA ARG A 549 -29.32 -6.20 10.44
C ARG A 549 -29.48 -7.13 9.24
N GLY A 550 -30.48 -6.93 8.39
CA GLY A 550 -30.70 -7.72 7.18
C GLY A 550 -29.51 -7.66 6.21
N GLU A 551 -28.95 -6.47 6.02
CA GLU A 551 -27.80 -6.26 5.13
C GLU A 551 -26.51 -6.88 5.68
N ARG A 552 -26.24 -6.75 6.98
CA ARG A 552 -25.10 -7.45 7.63
C ARG A 552 -25.16 -8.96 7.40
N ILE A 553 -26.36 -9.53 7.49
CA ILE A 553 -26.60 -10.95 7.26
C ILE A 553 -26.32 -11.32 5.79
N ARG A 554 -26.82 -10.54 4.83
CA ARG A 554 -26.58 -10.75 3.40
C ARG A 554 -25.08 -10.72 3.05
N ARG A 555 -24.36 -9.70 3.54
CA ARG A 555 -22.91 -9.54 3.32
C ARG A 555 -22.11 -10.68 3.92
N SER A 556 -22.45 -11.08 5.15
CA SER A 556 -21.80 -12.18 5.84
C SER A 556 -21.88 -13.48 5.03
N ARG A 557 -23.03 -13.77 4.41
CA ARG A 557 -23.21 -14.95 3.53
C ARG A 557 -22.42 -14.87 2.23
N GLN A 558 -22.39 -13.70 1.60
CA GLN A 558 -21.61 -13.49 0.39
C GLN A 558 -20.12 -13.74 0.62
N LEU A 559 -19.57 -13.16 1.68
CA LEU A 559 -18.19 -13.38 2.10
C LEU A 559 -17.93 -14.85 2.47
N ALA A 560 -18.90 -15.49 3.11
CA ALA A 560 -18.80 -16.91 3.42
C ALA A 560 -18.70 -17.74 2.15
N HIS A 561 -19.55 -17.48 1.16
CA HIS A 561 -19.52 -18.14 -0.15
C HIS A 561 -18.19 -17.90 -0.87
N LEU A 562 -17.64 -16.68 -0.85
CA LEU A 562 -16.30 -16.42 -1.42
C LEU A 562 -15.20 -17.20 -0.70
N ALA A 563 -15.26 -17.27 0.62
CA ALA A 563 -14.26 -17.99 1.39
C ALA A 563 -14.35 -19.51 1.14
N LEU A 564 -15.56 -20.06 1.18
CA LEU A 564 -15.82 -21.51 1.15
C LEU A 564 -15.78 -22.07 -0.28
N GLU A 565 -16.49 -21.45 -1.23
CA GLU A 565 -16.75 -22.04 -2.54
C GLU A 565 -15.74 -21.63 -3.61
N ARG A 566 -15.10 -20.45 -3.48
CA ARG A 566 -14.14 -19.94 -4.48
C ARG A 566 -12.71 -20.40 -4.21
N THR A 567 -12.43 -21.67 -4.48
CA THR A 567 -11.09 -22.25 -4.31
C THR A 567 -10.05 -21.71 -5.29
N ASP A 568 -10.48 -21.02 -6.35
CA ASP A 568 -9.62 -20.38 -7.34
C ASP A 568 -9.03 -19.04 -6.87
N LEU A 569 -9.56 -18.47 -5.78
CA LEU A 569 -9.06 -17.23 -5.21
C LEU A 569 -7.72 -17.46 -4.47
N PRO A 570 -6.81 -16.47 -4.48
CA PRO A 570 -5.60 -16.51 -3.67
C PRO A 570 -5.91 -16.75 -2.20
N MET A 571 -5.03 -17.51 -1.53
CA MET A 571 -5.22 -17.92 -0.13
C MET A 571 -5.44 -16.71 0.80
N GLY A 572 -4.69 -15.64 0.59
CA GLY A 572 -4.85 -14.41 1.37
C GLY A 572 -6.26 -13.81 1.28
N TRP A 573 -6.91 -13.88 0.12
CA TRP A 573 -8.25 -13.31 -0.09
C TRP A 573 -9.32 -14.16 0.58
N ARG A 574 -9.19 -15.50 0.52
CA ARG A 574 -10.09 -16.42 1.22
C ARG A 574 -9.99 -16.25 2.73
N ALA A 575 -8.78 -16.06 3.26
CA ALA A 575 -8.57 -15.76 4.68
C ALA A 575 -9.24 -14.44 5.11
N GLN A 576 -9.05 -13.37 4.35
CA GLN A 576 -9.71 -12.10 4.62
C GLN A 576 -11.24 -12.24 4.53
N GLY A 577 -11.76 -12.87 3.48
CA GLY A 577 -13.19 -13.11 3.30
C GLY A 577 -13.80 -13.91 4.45
N ALA A 578 -13.15 -14.99 4.90
CA ALA A 578 -13.61 -15.80 6.01
C ALA A 578 -13.68 -15.00 7.33
N TRP A 579 -12.64 -14.20 7.62
CA TRP A 579 -12.63 -13.34 8.81
C TRP A 579 -13.74 -12.29 8.77
N LEU A 580 -13.87 -11.59 7.64
CA LEU A 580 -14.85 -10.53 7.52
C LEU A 580 -16.29 -11.09 7.51
N ALA A 581 -16.51 -12.31 7.00
CA ALA A 581 -17.80 -13.00 7.12
C ALA A 581 -18.20 -13.21 8.58
N LEU A 582 -17.28 -13.70 9.42
CA LEU A 582 -17.47 -13.89 10.85
C LEU A 582 -17.71 -12.55 11.57
N ARG A 583 -16.96 -11.51 11.20
CA ARG A 583 -17.08 -10.16 11.75
C ARG A 583 -18.44 -9.53 11.45
N CYS A 584 -18.92 -9.61 10.21
CA CYS A 584 -20.23 -9.11 9.79
C CYS A 584 -21.40 -9.84 10.49
N ALA A 585 -21.22 -11.12 10.84
CA ALA A 585 -22.22 -11.88 11.60
C ALA A 585 -22.23 -11.55 13.11
N ALA A 586 -21.32 -10.70 13.61
CA ALA A 586 -21.05 -10.50 15.04
C ALA A 586 -20.69 -11.81 15.78
N GLU A 587 -20.14 -12.78 15.04
CA GLU A 587 -19.66 -14.08 15.52
C GLU A 587 -18.13 -14.12 15.57
N ASP A 588 -17.45 -12.98 15.40
CA ASP A 588 -16.00 -12.85 15.42
C ASP A 588 -15.38 -13.41 16.69
N ARG A 589 -15.94 -13.11 17.86
CA ARG A 589 -15.42 -13.65 19.14
C ARG A 589 -15.55 -15.17 19.21
N ALA A 590 -16.68 -15.72 18.80
CA ALA A 590 -16.93 -17.17 18.85
C ALA A 590 -16.11 -17.91 17.77
N GLY A 591 -16.06 -17.38 16.56
CA GLY A 591 -15.24 -17.88 15.46
C GLY A 591 -13.75 -17.80 15.78
N LEU A 592 -13.29 -16.67 16.32
CA LEU A 592 -11.93 -16.49 16.78
C LEU A 592 -11.60 -17.49 17.90
N ALA A 593 -12.42 -17.58 18.95
CA ALA A 593 -12.21 -18.55 20.03
C ALA A 593 -12.05 -20.00 19.52
N ARG A 594 -12.80 -20.38 18.48
CA ARG A 594 -12.63 -21.69 17.82
C ARG A 594 -11.28 -21.81 17.12
N VAL A 595 -10.90 -20.83 16.30
CA VAL A 595 -9.57 -20.80 15.65
C VAL A 595 -8.47 -20.91 16.72
N LEU A 596 -8.54 -20.08 17.75
CA LEU A 596 -7.56 -20.02 18.84
C LEU A 596 -7.44 -21.33 19.62
N SER A 597 -8.56 -22.00 19.94
CA SER A 597 -8.57 -23.26 20.70
C SER A 597 -7.74 -24.38 20.05
N THR A 598 -7.53 -24.30 18.73
CA THR A 598 -6.80 -25.29 17.95
C THR A 598 -5.36 -24.91 17.64
N LEU A 599 -5.00 -23.63 17.77
CA LEU A 599 -3.61 -23.17 17.65
C LEU A 599 -2.80 -23.52 18.91
N ALA A 600 -3.44 -23.58 20.09
CA ALA A 600 -2.78 -23.96 21.34
C ALA A 600 -2.04 -25.31 21.25
N PRO A 601 -2.65 -26.42 20.75
CA PRO A 601 -1.94 -27.69 20.52
C PRO A 601 -0.74 -27.62 19.58
N LEU A 602 -0.71 -26.68 18.62
CA LEU A 602 0.40 -26.55 17.68
C LEU A 602 1.68 -26.03 18.36
N SER A 603 1.55 -25.35 19.50
CA SER A 603 2.69 -24.89 20.29
C SER A 603 3.42 -26.05 21.00
N ASP A 604 2.74 -27.19 21.25
CA ASP A 604 3.28 -28.31 22.02
C ASP A 604 3.81 -29.47 21.18
N ARG A 605 3.38 -29.61 19.91
CA ARG A 605 3.77 -30.75 19.07
C ARG A 605 5.29 -30.77 18.82
N PRO A 606 6.02 -31.83 19.22
CA PRO A 606 7.43 -31.96 18.89
C PRO A 606 7.60 -32.03 17.37
N ASN A 607 8.60 -31.35 16.82
CA ASN A 607 8.92 -31.44 15.40
C ASN A 607 9.05 -32.91 15.02
N SER A 608 8.31 -33.34 13.99
CA SER A 608 8.44 -34.69 13.45
C SER A 608 9.93 -34.97 13.18
N PRO A 609 10.46 -36.13 13.60
CA PRO A 609 11.87 -36.47 13.42
C PRO A 609 12.33 -36.49 11.96
N SER A 610 11.42 -36.44 11.00
CA SER A 610 11.71 -36.33 9.56
C SER A 610 12.09 -34.91 9.08
N GLN A 611 12.11 -33.89 9.96
CA GLN A 611 12.50 -32.51 9.63
C GLN A 611 13.79 -32.03 10.32
N ARG A 612 14.49 -32.91 11.04
CA ARG A 612 15.88 -32.69 11.48
C ARG A 612 16.82 -33.41 10.51
#